data_AF-A0A327WPN0-F1
#
_entry.id   AF-A0A327WPN0-F1
#
_cell.length_a   1.000
_cell.length_b   1.000
_cell.length_c   1.000
_cell.angle_alpha   90.00
_cell.angle_beta   90.00
_cell.angle_gamma   90.00
#
_symmetry.space_group_name_H-M   'P 1'
#
loop_
_entity.id
_entity.type
_entity.pdbx_description
1 polymer ?
#
loop_
_entity_poly.entity_id
_entity_poly.type
_entity_poly.pdbx_seq_one_letter_code
_entity_poly.pdbx_strand_id
1 'polypeptide(L)'
;MKFLLFLLLPALAMAQKLPHHLKGYLQKIPDTVQVSVAVEELEGKTQFYHRADERPPAASVIKVPIMVETMEQVKTGQFDLEKIHILQDAEKTGGSGILKTYPDQSRLTNREVLTLMMTHSDNTATNILIRELGMDNINQRMRSLGLTRSQLNRVMLDTMAVKQGRENRVTAREMNALLRKIYRKEVATPALCDQMIEILKGNRDQKTFRMFLPPSAVIAHKTGELTYVRGDVGIFYVRKPFLLSVFVQGTTTEDAERIIGEIAQICYNQFQ
;
A
#
# COMPACT_ATOMS: atom_id res chain seq x y z
N MET A 1 -40.42 -12.01 56.02
CA MET A 1 -40.63 -12.20 54.57
C MET A 1 -39.31 -11.93 53.86
N LYS A 2 -38.83 -12.88 53.05
CA LYS A 2 -37.49 -12.93 52.46
C LYS A 2 -37.28 -11.82 51.43
N PHE A 3 -36.18 -11.09 51.56
CA PHE A 3 -35.60 -10.26 50.50
C PHE A 3 -35.08 -11.18 49.38
N LEU A 4 -35.50 -10.94 48.14
CA LEU A 4 -34.88 -11.56 46.96
C LEU A 4 -34.08 -10.46 46.24
N LEU A 5 -32.77 -10.45 46.48
CA LEU A 5 -31.82 -9.58 45.80
C LEU A 5 -31.46 -10.25 44.47
N PHE A 6 -31.98 -9.73 43.35
CA PHE A 6 -31.51 -10.13 42.01
C PHE A 6 -30.16 -9.44 41.74
N LEU A 7 -29.07 -10.19 41.93
CA LEU A 7 -27.76 -9.83 41.41
C LEU A 7 -27.75 -10.03 39.88
N LEU A 8 -27.98 -8.95 39.14
CA LEU A 8 -27.65 -8.87 37.72
C LEU A 8 -26.12 -8.80 37.60
N LEU A 9 -25.50 -9.94 37.32
CA LEU A 9 -24.11 -9.98 36.85
C LEU A 9 -24.07 -9.37 35.45
N PRO A 10 -23.29 -8.30 35.19
CA PRO A 10 -23.05 -7.88 33.83
C PRO A 10 -22.21 -8.97 33.15
N ALA A 11 -22.73 -9.54 32.06
CA ALA A 11 -21.93 -10.36 31.18
C ALA A 11 -20.81 -9.47 30.62
N LEU A 12 -19.60 -9.57 31.17
CA LEU A 12 -18.41 -9.14 30.46
C LEU A 12 -18.32 -10.00 29.21
N ALA A 13 -18.86 -9.51 28.09
CA ALA A 13 -18.48 -10.03 26.79
C ALA A 13 -16.96 -9.82 26.68
N MET A 14 -16.18 -10.90 26.83
CA MET A 14 -14.76 -10.84 26.52
C MET A 14 -14.64 -10.37 25.08
N ALA A 15 -14.04 -9.19 24.87
CA ALA A 15 -13.74 -8.70 23.54
C ALA A 15 -12.98 -9.81 22.78
N GLN A 16 -13.57 -10.31 21.69
CA GLN A 16 -12.95 -11.35 20.89
C GLN A 16 -11.66 -10.78 20.27
N LYS A 17 -10.60 -11.60 20.21
CA LYS A 17 -9.31 -11.16 19.66
C LYS A 17 -9.41 -10.97 18.13
N LEU A 18 -8.68 -10.01 17.58
CA LEU A 18 -8.59 -9.73 16.14
C LEU A 18 -8.56 -10.96 15.21
N PRO A 19 -7.77 -12.02 15.47
CA PRO A 19 -7.73 -13.18 14.58
C PRO A 19 -9.09 -13.89 14.46
N HIS A 20 -9.91 -13.86 15.51
CA HIS A 20 -11.24 -14.44 15.49
C HIS A 20 -12.18 -13.61 14.60
N HIS A 21 -12.21 -12.28 14.77
CA HIS A 21 -13.01 -11.39 13.93
C HIS A 21 -12.64 -11.48 12.44
N LEU A 22 -11.35 -11.46 12.12
CA LEU A 22 -10.89 -11.55 10.73
C LEU A 22 -11.19 -12.92 10.12
N LYS A 23 -10.99 -14.04 10.85
CA LYS A 23 -11.36 -15.37 10.35
C LYS A 23 -12.86 -15.48 10.09
N GLY A 24 -13.69 -15.04 11.04
CA GLY A 24 -15.15 -15.09 10.90
C GLY A 24 -15.66 -14.19 9.77
N TYR A 25 -14.98 -13.07 9.50
CA TYR A 25 -15.27 -12.21 8.35
C TYR A 25 -14.87 -12.90 7.02
N LEU A 26 -13.64 -13.39 6.92
CA LEU A 26 -13.14 -14.06 5.71
C LEU A 26 -13.95 -15.30 5.33
N GLN A 27 -14.51 -16.03 6.30
CA GLN A 27 -15.39 -17.19 6.06
C GLN A 27 -16.72 -16.83 5.38
N LYS A 28 -17.13 -15.55 5.39
CA LYS A 28 -18.36 -15.09 4.72
C LYS A 28 -18.11 -14.69 3.26
N ILE A 29 -16.85 -14.57 2.87
CA ILE A 29 -16.47 -14.19 1.51
C ILE A 29 -16.56 -15.45 0.62
N PRO A 30 -17.16 -15.37 -0.57
CA PRO A 30 -17.21 -16.52 -1.48
C PRO A 30 -15.83 -17.06 -1.82
N ASP A 31 -15.68 -18.39 -1.91
CA ASP A 31 -14.39 -19.06 -2.17
C ASP A 31 -13.74 -18.66 -3.51
N THR A 32 -14.53 -18.15 -4.46
CA THR A 32 -14.05 -17.61 -5.74
C THR A 32 -13.25 -16.32 -5.58
N VAL A 33 -13.44 -15.60 -4.47
CA VAL A 33 -12.74 -14.35 -4.16
C VAL A 33 -11.49 -14.67 -3.35
N GLN A 34 -10.32 -14.29 -3.87
CA GLN A 34 -9.05 -14.52 -3.19
C GLN A 34 -8.66 -13.27 -2.43
N VAL A 35 -8.53 -13.40 -1.10
CA VAL A 35 -8.08 -12.32 -0.22
C VAL A 35 -6.72 -12.68 0.36
N SER A 36 -5.76 -11.75 0.32
CA SER A 36 -4.48 -11.84 1.02
C SER A 36 -4.41 -10.74 2.06
N VAL A 37 -4.11 -11.08 3.32
CA VAL A 37 -4.11 -10.13 4.44
C VAL A 37 -2.84 -10.32 5.27
N ALA A 38 -2.20 -9.20 5.61
CA ALA A 38 -1.17 -9.14 6.62
C ALA A 38 -1.45 -8.02 7.63
N VAL A 39 -1.58 -8.38 8.92
CA VAL A 39 -1.77 -7.44 10.03
C VAL A 39 -0.73 -7.67 11.12
N GLU A 40 -0.03 -6.61 11.48
CA GLU A 40 1.01 -6.64 12.49
C GLU A 40 0.99 -5.36 13.32
N GLU A 41 1.31 -5.46 14.59
CA GLU A 41 1.69 -4.26 15.36
C GLU A 41 2.99 -3.69 14.79
N LEU A 42 3.16 -2.37 14.88
CA LEU A 42 4.32 -1.69 14.29
C LEU A 42 5.65 -2.08 14.94
N GLU A 43 5.60 -2.55 16.19
CA GLU A 43 6.74 -3.12 16.93
C GLU A 43 7.19 -4.50 16.39
N GLY A 44 6.44 -5.08 15.44
CA GLY A 44 6.80 -6.30 14.71
C GLY A 44 6.08 -7.55 15.18
N LYS A 45 5.17 -7.44 16.16
CA LYS A 45 4.34 -8.57 16.59
C LYS A 45 3.27 -8.86 15.55
N THR A 46 3.36 -10.02 14.91
CA THR A 46 2.32 -10.55 14.03
C THR A 46 1.01 -10.71 14.78
N GLN A 47 -0.05 -10.16 14.21
CA GLN A 47 -1.41 -10.28 14.75
C GLN A 47 -2.23 -11.25 13.90
N PHE A 48 -2.12 -11.15 12.57
CA PHE A 48 -2.87 -12.01 11.67
C PHE A 48 -2.21 -12.11 10.29
N TYR A 49 -2.18 -13.33 9.73
CA TYR A 49 -1.90 -13.57 8.32
C TYR A 49 -2.96 -14.47 7.73
N HIS A 50 -3.38 -14.14 6.52
CA HIS A 50 -4.17 -15.03 5.66
C HIS A 50 -3.63 -14.90 4.25
N ARG A 51 -3.09 -16.00 3.70
CA ARG A 51 -2.48 -16.01 2.35
C ARG A 51 -1.43 -14.90 2.15
N ALA A 52 -0.74 -14.49 3.21
CA ALA A 52 0.12 -13.30 3.21
C ALA A 52 1.36 -13.42 2.29
N ASP A 53 1.74 -14.65 1.91
CA ASP A 53 2.86 -14.99 1.02
C ASP A 53 2.44 -15.25 -0.43
N GLU A 54 1.14 -15.20 -0.72
CA GLU A 54 0.65 -15.22 -2.09
C GLU A 54 1.20 -14.03 -2.86
N ARG A 55 1.35 -14.20 -4.17
CA ARG A 55 1.95 -13.21 -5.07
C ARG A 55 0.90 -12.63 -6.02
N PRO A 56 -0.11 -11.88 -5.53
CA PRO A 56 -1.05 -11.21 -6.41
C PRO A 56 -0.31 -10.21 -7.33
N PRO A 57 -0.90 -9.88 -8.49
CA PRO A 57 -0.48 -8.73 -9.27
C PRO A 57 -0.48 -7.48 -8.38
N ALA A 58 0.62 -6.74 -8.41
CA ALA A 58 0.86 -5.65 -7.46
C ALA A 58 0.01 -4.41 -7.76
N ALA A 59 -0.48 -4.29 -8.99
CA ALA A 59 -1.05 -3.04 -9.50
C ALA A 59 -0.13 -1.85 -9.15
N SER A 60 -0.68 -0.73 -8.70
CA SER A 60 0.10 0.45 -8.28
C SER A 60 0.75 0.34 -6.89
N VAL A 61 0.58 -0.75 -6.15
CA VAL A 61 1.29 -0.96 -4.88
C VAL A 61 2.81 -1.09 -5.11
N ILE A 62 3.24 -1.56 -6.29
CA ILE A 62 4.67 -1.62 -6.67
C ILE A 62 5.35 -0.23 -6.65
N LYS A 63 4.60 0.87 -6.59
CA LYS A 63 5.16 2.23 -6.49
C LYS A 63 5.81 2.50 -5.12
N VAL A 64 5.43 1.75 -4.07
CA VAL A 64 6.08 1.87 -2.75
C VAL A 64 7.58 1.51 -2.82
N PRO A 65 7.99 0.35 -3.36
CA PRO A 65 9.42 0.06 -3.52
C PRO A 65 10.13 0.98 -4.51
N ILE A 66 9.45 1.52 -5.54
CA ILE A 66 10.04 2.54 -6.44
C ILE A 66 10.36 3.83 -5.66
N MET A 67 9.47 4.29 -4.79
CA MET A 67 9.72 5.44 -3.91
C MET A 67 10.90 5.17 -2.97
N VAL A 68 11.00 3.96 -2.41
CA VAL A 68 12.12 3.58 -1.53
C VAL A 68 13.45 3.63 -2.27
N GLU A 69 13.52 3.11 -3.50
CA GLU A 69 14.73 3.21 -4.32
C GLU A 69 15.05 4.65 -4.71
N THR A 70 14.03 5.47 -5.00
CA THR A 70 14.22 6.91 -5.26
C THR A 70 14.97 7.56 -4.09
N MET A 71 14.51 7.32 -2.86
CA MET A 71 15.11 7.89 -1.66
C MET A 71 16.49 7.30 -1.33
N GLU A 72 16.76 6.06 -1.73
CA GLU A 72 18.12 5.49 -1.65
C GLU A 72 19.08 6.24 -2.58
N GLN A 73 18.70 6.46 -3.84
CA GLN A 73 19.54 7.18 -4.80
C GLN A 73 19.73 8.65 -4.41
N VAL A 74 18.74 9.28 -3.77
CA VAL A 74 18.89 10.61 -3.15
C VAL A 74 19.92 10.58 -2.03
N LYS A 75 19.83 9.61 -1.12
CA LYS A 75 20.79 9.44 -0.03
C LYS A 75 22.22 9.28 -0.55
N THR A 76 22.41 8.55 -1.65
CA THR A 76 23.74 8.31 -2.24
C THR A 76 24.19 9.38 -3.23
N GLY A 77 23.41 10.45 -3.43
CA GLY A 77 23.73 11.54 -4.36
C GLY A 77 23.62 11.18 -5.85
N GLN A 78 22.96 10.07 -6.18
CA GLN A 78 22.73 9.62 -7.56
C GLN A 78 21.46 10.24 -8.17
N PHE A 79 20.53 10.70 -7.32
CA PHE A 79 19.28 11.33 -7.75
C PHE A 79 19.04 12.62 -6.97
N ASP A 80 18.65 13.69 -7.66
CA ASP A 80 18.34 14.98 -7.05
C ASP A 80 16.84 15.26 -7.13
N LEU A 81 16.21 15.46 -5.97
CA LEU A 81 14.78 15.76 -5.87
C LEU A 81 14.41 17.15 -6.40
N GLU A 82 15.35 18.11 -6.37
CA GLU A 82 15.11 19.48 -6.80
C GLU A 82 15.47 19.72 -8.27
N LYS A 83 16.11 18.74 -8.91
CA LYS A 83 16.36 18.77 -10.35
C LYS A 83 15.01 18.86 -11.10
N ILE A 84 14.97 19.79 -12.06
CA ILE A 84 13.83 19.95 -12.95
C ILE A 84 13.82 18.85 -14.01
N HIS A 85 12.74 18.10 -14.04
CA HIS A 85 12.29 17.27 -15.15
C HIS A 85 11.45 18.11 -16.13
N ILE A 86 11.79 18.04 -17.42
CA ILE A 86 11.01 18.66 -18.49
C ILE A 86 10.15 17.58 -19.11
N LEU A 87 8.86 17.57 -18.77
CA LEU A 87 7.91 16.56 -19.23
C LEU A 87 7.75 16.64 -20.75
N GLN A 88 8.04 15.54 -21.44
CA GLN A 88 7.81 15.40 -22.88
C GLN A 88 6.49 14.68 -23.15
N ASP A 89 5.80 15.05 -24.23
CA ASP A 89 4.59 14.34 -24.69
C ASP A 89 4.81 12.84 -24.89
N ALA A 90 5.98 12.44 -25.39
CA ALA A 90 6.35 11.04 -25.61
C ALA A 90 6.46 10.21 -24.30
N GLU A 91 6.60 10.86 -23.15
CA GLU A 91 6.65 10.16 -21.85
C GLU A 91 5.24 9.90 -21.28
N LYS A 92 4.23 10.63 -21.76
CA LYS A 92 2.87 10.56 -21.20
C LYS A 92 2.25 9.20 -21.48
N THR A 93 1.69 8.61 -20.44
CA THR A 93 0.97 7.33 -20.54
C THR A 93 -0.45 7.43 -19.99
N GLY A 94 -1.31 6.49 -20.40
CA GLY A 94 -2.70 6.41 -19.99
C GLY A 94 -2.91 5.86 -18.58
N GLY A 95 -4.16 5.55 -18.26
CA GLY A 95 -4.56 5.08 -16.93
C GLY A 95 -4.63 6.21 -15.89
N SER A 96 -4.25 5.93 -14.65
CA SER A 96 -4.27 6.89 -13.53
C SER A 96 -3.15 7.93 -13.61
N GLY A 97 -3.43 9.11 -13.07
CA GLY A 97 -2.51 10.24 -13.06
C GLY A 97 -3.06 11.49 -13.72
N ILE A 98 -2.39 12.61 -13.45
CA ILE A 98 -2.71 13.93 -13.97
C ILE A 98 -1.64 14.46 -14.92
N LEU A 99 -0.41 13.94 -14.93
CA LEU A 99 0.66 14.41 -15.83
C LEU A 99 0.31 14.25 -17.31
N LYS A 100 -0.54 13.27 -17.64
CA LYS A 100 -1.06 13.11 -19.00
C LYS A 100 -1.87 14.32 -19.51
N THR A 101 -2.36 15.18 -18.61
CA THR A 101 -3.14 16.39 -18.97
C THR A 101 -2.30 17.66 -18.93
N TYR A 102 -1.04 17.58 -18.49
CA TYR A 102 -0.17 18.75 -18.44
C TYR A 102 0.25 19.13 -19.88
N PRO A 103 0.54 20.40 -20.18
CA PRO A 103 1.12 20.79 -21.46
C PRO A 103 2.48 20.12 -21.72
N ASP A 104 2.87 19.98 -22.98
CA ASP A 104 4.25 19.60 -23.33
C ASP A 104 5.25 20.63 -22.77
N GLN A 105 6.48 20.19 -22.49
CA GLN A 105 7.54 20.98 -21.85
C GLN A 105 7.22 21.50 -20.44
N SER A 106 6.18 20.96 -19.79
CA SER A 106 5.89 21.30 -18.38
C SER A 106 7.10 21.01 -17.50
N ARG A 107 7.42 21.97 -16.61
CA ARG A 107 8.57 21.90 -15.72
C ARG A 107 8.12 21.41 -14.35
N LEU A 108 8.67 20.30 -13.91
CA LEU A 108 8.38 19.69 -12.61
C LEU A 108 9.69 19.37 -11.92
N THR A 109 9.77 19.54 -10.62
CA THR A 109 10.83 18.93 -9.82
C THR A 109 10.67 17.42 -9.80
N ASN A 110 11.76 16.68 -9.65
CA ASN A 110 11.71 15.25 -9.39
C ASN A 110 10.90 14.90 -8.13
N ARG A 111 10.88 15.80 -7.14
CA ARG A 111 10.00 15.73 -5.97
C ARG A 111 8.51 15.73 -6.35
N GLU A 112 8.09 16.59 -7.26
CA GLU A 112 6.70 16.63 -7.75
C GLU A 112 6.37 15.35 -8.51
N VAL A 113 7.28 14.86 -9.37
CA VAL A 113 7.13 13.58 -10.07
C VAL A 113 6.90 12.44 -9.06
N LEU A 114 7.76 12.33 -8.04
CA LEU A 114 7.62 11.31 -6.98
C LEU A 114 6.32 11.46 -6.20
N THR A 115 5.94 12.69 -5.86
CA THR A 115 4.72 12.97 -5.12
C THR A 115 3.48 12.58 -5.92
N LEU A 116 3.43 12.88 -7.22
CA LEU A 116 2.32 12.52 -8.10
C LEU A 116 2.24 11.00 -8.33
N MET A 117 3.38 10.31 -8.45
CA MET A 117 3.43 8.84 -8.50
C MET A 117 2.68 8.22 -7.30
N MET A 118 2.88 8.77 -6.11
CA MET A 118 2.31 8.21 -4.88
C MET A 118 0.88 8.68 -4.61
N THR A 119 0.63 9.99 -4.69
CA THR A 119 -0.63 10.62 -4.25
C THR A 119 -1.77 10.50 -5.25
N HIS A 120 -1.45 10.49 -6.55
CA HIS A 120 -2.42 10.38 -7.65
C HIS A 120 -2.27 9.06 -8.42
N SER A 121 -1.39 8.17 -7.94
CA SER A 121 -1.04 6.94 -8.62
C SER A 121 -0.61 7.19 -10.08
N ASP A 122 0.10 8.29 -10.34
CA ASP A 122 0.37 8.74 -11.71
C ASP A 122 1.30 7.78 -12.46
N ASN A 123 0.85 7.25 -13.60
CA ASN A 123 1.59 6.26 -14.37
C ASN A 123 2.73 6.86 -15.20
N THR A 124 2.58 8.10 -15.66
CA THR A 124 3.65 8.82 -16.37
C THR A 124 4.81 9.06 -15.41
N ALA A 125 4.51 9.58 -14.22
CA ALA A 125 5.50 9.77 -13.16
C ALA A 125 6.21 8.46 -12.78
N THR A 126 5.44 7.37 -12.71
CA THR A 126 6.01 6.04 -12.41
C THR A 126 7.00 5.61 -13.49
N ASN A 127 6.64 5.74 -14.75
CA ASN A 127 7.50 5.31 -15.86
C ASN A 127 8.75 6.18 -15.99
N ILE A 128 8.64 7.49 -15.73
CA ILE A 128 9.80 8.39 -15.62
C ILE A 128 10.76 7.87 -14.55
N LEU A 129 10.26 7.61 -13.33
CA LEU A 129 11.10 7.13 -12.23
C LEU A 129 11.70 5.75 -12.50
N ILE A 130 10.97 4.81 -13.12
CA ILE A 130 11.54 3.51 -13.50
C ILE A 130 12.71 3.70 -14.49
N ARG A 131 12.58 4.62 -15.44
CA ARG A 131 13.61 4.91 -16.44
C ARG A 131 14.84 5.57 -15.81
N GLU A 132 14.65 6.56 -14.95
CA GLU A 132 15.75 7.29 -14.29
C GLU A 132 16.49 6.41 -13.27
N LEU A 133 15.77 5.63 -12.47
CA LEU A 133 16.37 4.82 -11.40
C LEU A 133 16.99 3.52 -11.92
N GLY A 134 16.45 2.98 -13.01
CA GLY A 134 16.77 1.65 -13.53
C GLY A 134 15.96 0.54 -12.84
N MET A 135 15.25 -0.27 -13.64
CA MET A 135 14.42 -1.38 -13.13
C MET A 135 15.23 -2.42 -12.34
N ASP A 136 16.47 -2.69 -12.75
CA ASP A 136 17.35 -3.63 -12.06
C ASP A 136 17.78 -3.12 -10.68
N ASN A 137 18.06 -1.82 -10.55
CA ASN A 137 18.38 -1.19 -9.27
C ASN A 137 17.18 -1.28 -8.31
N ILE A 138 15.96 -0.97 -8.79
CA ILE A 138 14.73 -1.11 -8.01
C ILE A 138 14.55 -2.56 -7.51
N ASN A 139 14.73 -3.54 -8.39
CA ASN A 139 14.62 -4.96 -8.02
C ASN A 139 15.74 -5.42 -7.07
N GLN A 140 16.98 -4.94 -7.27
CA GLN A 140 18.09 -5.23 -6.37
C GLN A 140 17.85 -4.64 -4.99
N ARG A 141 17.31 -3.41 -4.92
CA ARG A 141 16.94 -2.77 -3.67
C ARG A 141 15.89 -3.57 -2.93
N MET A 142 14.81 -3.97 -3.60
CA MET A 142 13.80 -4.86 -3.01
C MET A 142 14.44 -6.13 -2.41
N ARG A 143 15.29 -6.84 -3.16
CA ARG A 143 15.98 -8.04 -2.66
C ARG A 143 16.87 -7.74 -1.44
N SER A 144 17.63 -6.64 -1.47
CA SER A 144 18.51 -6.22 -0.36
C SER A 144 17.75 -5.91 0.93
N LEU A 145 16.48 -5.50 0.81
CA LEU A 145 15.58 -5.24 1.93
C LEU A 145 14.80 -6.48 2.39
N GLY A 146 15.05 -7.65 1.78
CA GLY A 146 14.40 -8.92 2.09
C GLY A 146 13.11 -9.19 1.31
N LEU A 147 12.75 -8.35 0.35
CA LEU A 147 11.58 -8.54 -0.51
C LEU A 147 11.97 -9.42 -1.70
N THR A 148 12.06 -10.73 -1.45
CA THR A 148 12.56 -11.72 -2.41
C THR A 148 11.45 -12.31 -3.29
N ARG A 149 10.18 -12.16 -2.89
CA ARG A 149 9.00 -12.62 -3.65
C ARG A 149 8.35 -11.48 -4.44
N SER A 150 8.63 -10.23 -4.11
CA SER A 150 8.17 -9.04 -4.83
C SER A 150 9.10 -8.70 -6.00
N GLN A 151 8.54 -8.25 -7.12
CA GLN A 151 9.31 -7.93 -8.32
C GLN A 151 8.58 -6.94 -9.23
N LEU A 152 9.34 -6.01 -9.79
CA LEU A 152 8.95 -5.11 -10.86
C LEU A 152 9.44 -5.73 -12.19
N ASN A 153 8.51 -6.18 -13.02
CA ASN A 153 8.79 -6.90 -14.28
C ASN A 153 8.40 -6.11 -15.54
N ARG A 154 7.67 -5.01 -15.37
CA ARG A 154 7.21 -4.15 -16.46
C ARG A 154 6.93 -2.72 -15.99
N VAL A 155 6.98 -1.80 -16.94
CA VAL A 155 6.47 -0.43 -16.77
C VAL A 155 4.93 -0.42 -16.71
N MET A 156 4.37 0.73 -16.33
CA MET A 156 2.93 0.93 -16.30
C MET A 156 2.37 0.88 -17.72
N LEU A 157 1.17 0.28 -17.86
CA LEU A 157 0.41 0.13 -19.12
C LEU A 157 1.07 -0.74 -20.22
N ASP A 158 2.17 -1.43 -19.93
CA ASP A 158 2.74 -2.44 -20.84
C ASP A 158 1.90 -3.73 -20.84
N THR A 159 0.83 -3.74 -21.65
CA THR A 159 -0.08 -4.88 -21.78
C THR A 159 0.56 -6.05 -22.54
N MET A 160 1.58 -5.81 -23.37
CA MET A 160 2.30 -6.88 -24.07
C MET A 160 3.15 -7.68 -23.10
N ALA A 161 3.82 -7.03 -22.15
CA ALA A 161 4.51 -7.72 -21.07
C ALA A 161 3.58 -8.63 -20.27
N VAL A 162 2.37 -8.15 -19.92
CA VAL A 162 1.37 -8.96 -19.21
C VAL A 162 0.98 -10.21 -20.02
N LYS A 163 0.73 -10.06 -21.33
CA LYS A 163 0.42 -11.20 -22.22
C LYS A 163 1.57 -12.21 -22.32
N GLN A 164 2.81 -11.76 -22.13
CA GLN A 164 4.01 -12.60 -22.06
C GLN A 164 4.27 -13.18 -20.65
N GLY A 165 3.34 -13.00 -19.70
CA GLY A 165 3.47 -13.48 -18.33
C GLY A 165 4.36 -12.62 -17.43
N ARG A 166 4.85 -11.47 -17.91
CA ARG A 166 5.64 -10.51 -17.13
C ARG A 166 4.70 -9.56 -16.40
N GLU A 167 4.44 -9.84 -15.14
CA GLU A 167 3.59 -9.02 -14.27
C GLU A 167 4.35 -8.57 -13.02
N ASN A 168 4.10 -7.33 -12.59
CA ASN A 168 4.57 -6.80 -11.32
C ASN A 168 3.84 -7.53 -10.19
N ARG A 169 4.57 -8.09 -9.22
CA ARG A 169 3.99 -8.87 -8.13
C ARG A 169 4.58 -8.44 -6.80
N VAL A 170 3.76 -8.51 -5.75
CA VAL A 170 4.17 -8.27 -4.35
C VAL A 170 3.53 -9.31 -3.45
N THR A 171 3.89 -9.34 -2.17
CA THR A 171 3.15 -10.10 -1.15
C THR A 171 2.70 -9.15 -0.03
N ALA A 172 1.60 -9.48 0.64
CA ALA A 172 1.11 -8.67 1.77
C ALA A 172 2.13 -8.62 2.91
N ARG A 173 2.80 -9.75 3.19
CA ARG A 173 3.87 -9.82 4.20
C ARG A 173 5.04 -8.90 3.88
N GLU A 174 5.53 -8.92 2.65
CA GLU A 174 6.69 -8.13 2.25
C GLU A 174 6.39 -6.62 2.20
N MET A 175 5.15 -6.24 1.84
CA MET A 175 4.74 -4.83 1.90
C MET A 175 4.67 -4.31 3.33
N ASN A 176 4.13 -5.10 4.27
CA ASN A 176 4.21 -4.74 5.70
C ASN A 176 5.66 -4.64 6.18
N ALA A 177 6.54 -5.56 5.77
CA ALA A 177 7.95 -5.49 6.11
C ALA A 177 8.61 -4.21 5.59
N LEU A 178 8.37 -3.82 4.34
CA LEU A 178 8.88 -2.59 3.75
C LEU A 178 8.38 -1.34 4.48
N LEU A 179 7.08 -1.26 4.74
CA LEU A 179 6.45 -0.16 5.48
C LEU A 179 7.03 -0.02 6.90
N ARG A 180 7.29 -1.15 7.58
CA ARG A 180 7.96 -1.14 8.88
C ARG A 180 9.37 -0.56 8.80
N LYS A 181 10.12 -0.92 7.76
CA LYS A 181 11.48 -0.39 7.54
C LYS A 181 11.47 1.11 7.24
N ILE A 182 10.48 1.60 6.48
CA ILE A 182 10.27 3.04 6.28
C ILE A 182 10.00 3.74 7.61
N TYR A 183 9.08 3.18 8.41
CA TYR A 183 8.74 3.74 9.72
C TYR A 183 9.96 3.81 10.67
N ARG A 184 10.74 2.73 10.72
CA ARG A 184 11.96 2.61 11.56
C ARG A 184 13.17 3.34 11.02
N LYS A 185 13.04 4.08 9.92
CA LYS A 185 14.14 4.85 9.29
C LYS A 185 15.30 3.96 8.82
N GLU A 186 14.99 2.73 8.41
CA GLU A 186 15.98 1.71 8.02
C GLU A 186 16.26 1.69 6.50
N VAL A 187 15.47 2.40 5.69
CA VAL A 187 15.59 2.34 4.21
C VAL A 187 16.31 3.54 3.59
N ALA A 188 16.44 4.66 4.31
CA ALA A 188 17.10 5.89 3.88
C ALA A 188 17.48 6.71 5.13
N THR A 189 17.88 7.98 4.98
CA THR A 189 18.07 8.85 6.16
C THR A 189 16.74 9.08 6.90
N PRO A 190 16.77 9.46 8.19
CA PRO A 190 15.55 9.77 8.93
C PRO A 190 14.64 10.78 8.22
N ALA A 191 15.21 11.88 7.73
CA ALA A 191 14.48 12.93 7.02
C ALA A 191 13.83 12.44 5.71
N LEU A 192 14.52 11.60 4.93
CA LEU A 192 13.95 11.03 3.70
C LEU A 192 12.83 10.02 4.01
N CYS A 193 12.98 9.25 5.09
CA CYS A 193 11.92 8.37 5.55
C CYS A 193 10.70 9.13 6.09
N ASP A 194 10.90 10.27 6.77
CA ASP A 194 9.78 11.17 7.14
C ASP A 194 9.07 11.69 5.89
N GLN A 195 9.81 12.13 4.86
CA GLN A 195 9.21 12.55 3.60
C GLN A 195 8.40 11.44 2.93
N MET A 196 8.88 10.20 2.91
CA MET A 196 8.11 9.05 2.39
C MET A 196 6.79 8.84 3.14
N ILE A 197 6.81 8.95 4.48
CA ILE A 197 5.61 8.84 5.31
C ILE A 197 4.62 9.96 4.99
N GLU A 198 5.08 11.21 4.87
CA GLU A 198 4.20 12.34 4.54
C GLU A 198 3.60 12.22 3.12
N ILE A 199 4.39 11.76 2.15
CA ILE A 199 3.90 11.47 0.80
C ILE A 199 2.81 10.37 0.83
N LEU A 200 3.02 9.30 1.59
CA LEU A 200 2.04 8.23 1.77
C LEU A 200 0.76 8.71 2.49
N LYS A 201 0.86 9.63 3.45
CA LYS A 201 -0.31 10.26 4.09
C LYS A 201 -1.10 11.14 3.11
N GLY A 202 -0.43 11.68 2.09
CA GLY A 202 -1.03 12.48 1.02
C GLY A 202 -1.81 11.69 -0.03
N ASN A 203 -1.91 10.36 0.08
CA ASN A 203 -2.71 9.55 -0.84
C ASN A 203 -4.18 10.00 -0.84
N ARG A 204 -4.73 10.20 -2.03
CA ARG A 204 -6.08 10.80 -2.21
C ARG A 204 -7.20 9.78 -2.28
N ASP A 205 -6.89 8.49 -2.38
CA ASP A 205 -7.89 7.42 -2.46
C ASP A 205 -8.67 7.27 -1.15
N GLN A 206 -10.01 7.33 -1.25
CA GLN A 206 -10.93 7.21 -0.11
C GLN A 206 -11.77 5.93 -0.16
N LYS A 207 -11.59 5.08 -1.18
CA LYS A 207 -12.50 3.97 -1.50
C LYS A 207 -12.12 2.65 -0.83
N THR A 208 -10.92 2.57 -0.26
CA THR A 208 -10.38 1.33 0.32
C THR A 208 -10.28 1.46 1.84
N PHE A 209 -9.10 1.59 2.43
CA PHE A 209 -8.95 1.66 3.89
C PHE A 209 -9.80 2.74 4.55
N ARG A 210 -10.00 3.88 3.89
CA ARG A 210 -10.76 5.01 4.44
C ARG A 210 -12.28 4.85 4.36
N MET A 211 -12.79 3.88 3.60
CA MET A 211 -14.23 3.76 3.27
C MET A 211 -15.15 3.79 4.50
N PHE A 212 -14.76 3.12 5.58
CA PHE A 212 -15.57 2.99 6.80
C PHE A 212 -14.89 3.54 8.05
N LEU A 213 -13.88 4.39 7.88
CA LEU A 213 -13.12 5.00 8.96
C LEU A 213 -13.50 6.48 9.14
N PRO A 214 -13.37 7.04 10.36
CA PRO A 214 -13.64 8.46 10.56
C PRO A 214 -12.69 9.33 9.72
N PRO A 215 -13.12 10.52 9.26
CA PRO A 215 -12.26 11.43 8.49
C PRO A 215 -10.96 11.83 9.20
N SER A 216 -10.94 11.77 10.54
CA SER A 216 -9.76 12.04 11.37
C SER A 216 -8.72 10.91 11.37
N ALA A 217 -9.02 9.75 10.79
CA ALA A 217 -8.08 8.63 10.71
C ALA A 217 -6.83 9.02 9.90
N VAL A 218 -5.67 8.94 10.54
CA VAL A 218 -4.37 9.21 9.91
C VAL A 218 -3.78 7.89 9.41
N ILE A 219 -3.64 7.79 8.10
CA ILE A 219 -3.18 6.59 7.40
C ILE A 219 -2.13 7.00 6.37
N ALA A 220 -0.95 6.40 6.43
CA ALA A 220 0.07 6.49 5.39
C ALA A 220 -0.06 5.25 4.50
N HIS A 221 -0.60 5.37 3.29
CA HIS A 221 -0.97 4.19 2.49
C HIS A 221 -0.81 4.38 0.98
N LYS A 222 -0.85 3.26 0.24
CA LYS A 222 -0.85 3.25 -1.22
C LYS A 222 -1.81 2.18 -1.74
N THR A 223 -2.76 2.64 -2.55
CA THR A 223 -3.69 1.76 -3.26
C THR A 223 -3.13 1.23 -4.58
N GLY A 224 -3.66 0.10 -5.03
CA GLY A 224 -3.43 -0.50 -6.33
C GLY A 224 -4.75 -0.95 -6.95
N GLU A 225 -4.91 -0.72 -8.26
CA GLU A 225 -6.08 -1.12 -9.02
C GLU A 225 -5.66 -1.66 -10.40
N LEU A 226 -6.21 -2.82 -10.75
CA LEU A 226 -6.32 -3.36 -12.10
C LEU A 226 -7.72 -3.98 -12.21
N THR A 227 -8.17 -4.31 -13.41
CA THR A 227 -9.51 -4.89 -13.65
C THR A 227 -9.78 -6.20 -12.90
N TYR A 228 -8.74 -6.88 -12.43
CA TYR A 228 -8.83 -8.19 -11.75
C TYR A 228 -8.20 -8.20 -10.35
N VAL A 229 -7.68 -7.06 -9.86
CA VAL A 229 -7.11 -6.95 -8.51
C VAL A 229 -7.29 -5.56 -7.91
N ARG A 230 -7.69 -5.51 -6.64
CA ARG A 230 -7.62 -4.31 -5.80
C ARG A 230 -6.69 -4.57 -4.63
N GLY A 231 -5.90 -3.58 -4.24
CA GLY A 231 -5.06 -3.68 -3.05
C GLY A 231 -4.85 -2.34 -2.37
N ASP A 232 -4.54 -2.40 -1.08
CA ASP A 232 -4.10 -1.25 -0.29
C ASP A 232 -3.12 -1.73 0.78
N VAL A 233 -2.08 -0.93 1.02
CA VAL A 233 -1.02 -1.21 1.99
C VAL A 233 -0.69 0.05 2.77
N GLY A 234 -0.55 -0.03 4.09
CA GLY A 234 -0.33 1.18 4.87
C GLY A 234 -0.02 1.00 6.35
N ILE A 235 0.33 2.14 6.96
CA ILE A 235 0.56 2.33 8.40
C ILE A 235 -0.60 3.14 8.96
N PHE A 236 -1.23 2.61 10.00
CA PHE A 236 -2.33 3.25 10.71
C PHE A 236 -1.82 3.90 11.99
N TYR A 237 -1.98 5.21 12.10
CA TYR A 237 -1.54 6.00 13.26
C TYR A 237 -2.68 6.14 14.25
N VAL A 238 -2.89 5.08 15.04
CA VAL A 238 -3.84 5.03 16.17
C VAL A 238 -3.07 4.84 17.49
N ARG A 239 -3.77 4.70 18.62
CA ARG A 239 -3.14 4.52 19.94
C ARG A 239 -2.11 3.39 19.96
N LYS A 240 -2.41 2.28 19.29
CA LYS A 240 -1.45 1.20 19.00
C LYS A 240 -1.20 1.11 17.50
N PRO A 241 -0.19 1.81 16.95
CA PRO A 241 0.05 1.82 15.51
C PRO A 241 0.23 0.41 14.94
N PHE A 242 -0.32 0.18 13.75
CA PHE A 242 -0.27 -1.12 13.10
C PHE A 242 -0.05 -0.99 11.59
N LEU A 243 0.39 -2.10 11.00
CA LEU A 243 0.61 -2.30 9.58
C LEU A 243 -0.51 -3.17 9.01
N LEU A 244 -1.07 -2.78 7.88
CA LEU A 244 -2.08 -3.57 7.17
C LEU A 244 -1.78 -3.56 5.68
N SER A 245 -1.75 -4.75 5.10
CA SER A 245 -1.72 -4.95 3.65
C SER A 245 -2.82 -5.92 3.25
N VAL A 246 -3.67 -5.52 2.29
CA VAL A 246 -4.79 -6.31 1.79
C VAL A 246 -4.78 -6.32 0.27
N PHE A 247 -4.95 -7.50 -0.33
CA PHE A 247 -5.17 -7.68 -1.77
C PHE A 247 -6.38 -8.56 -2.00
N VAL A 248 -7.24 -8.19 -2.95
CA VAL A 248 -8.48 -8.89 -3.29
C VAL A 248 -8.54 -9.11 -4.80
N GLN A 249 -8.85 -10.34 -5.21
CA GLN A 249 -9.00 -10.77 -6.61
C GLN A 249 -10.26 -11.61 -6.77
N GLY A 250 -10.76 -11.74 -8.00
CA GLY A 250 -11.90 -12.63 -8.31
C GLY A 250 -13.27 -12.05 -7.97
N THR A 251 -13.38 -10.72 -7.86
CA THR A 251 -14.63 -9.98 -7.64
C THR A 251 -14.59 -8.62 -8.35
N THR A 252 -15.70 -7.89 -8.35
CA THR A 252 -15.80 -6.52 -8.86
C THR A 252 -14.89 -5.56 -8.09
N THR A 253 -14.53 -4.42 -8.70
CA THR A 253 -13.73 -3.40 -8.02
C THR A 253 -14.43 -2.89 -6.76
N GLU A 254 -15.74 -2.66 -6.83
CA GLU A 254 -16.56 -2.13 -5.75
C GLU A 254 -16.62 -3.10 -4.56
N ASP A 255 -16.82 -4.40 -4.81
CA ASP A 255 -16.79 -5.41 -3.74
C ASP A 255 -15.40 -5.57 -3.15
N ALA A 256 -14.35 -5.51 -3.98
CA ALA A 256 -12.98 -5.59 -3.51
C ALA A 256 -12.62 -4.39 -2.61
N GLU A 257 -13.04 -3.19 -2.99
CA GLU A 257 -12.93 -1.96 -2.20
C GLU A 257 -13.64 -2.08 -0.86
N ARG A 258 -14.89 -2.56 -0.87
CA ARG A 258 -15.67 -2.82 0.35
C ARG A 258 -15.00 -3.83 1.27
N ILE A 259 -14.49 -4.95 0.72
CA ILE A 259 -13.77 -5.96 1.50
C ILE A 259 -12.54 -5.37 2.18
N ILE A 260 -11.74 -4.58 1.44
CA ILE A 260 -10.56 -3.91 1.98
C ILE A 260 -10.96 -2.93 3.10
N GLY A 261 -12.01 -2.14 2.89
CA GLY A 261 -12.54 -1.19 3.88
C GLY A 261 -13.06 -1.88 5.15
N GLU A 262 -13.82 -2.97 5.02
CA GLU A 262 -14.36 -3.74 6.16
C GLU A 262 -13.22 -4.38 6.97
N ILE A 263 -12.20 -4.95 6.33
CA ILE A 263 -11.00 -5.47 7.01
C ILE A 263 -10.26 -4.35 7.75
N ALA A 264 -10.09 -3.18 7.11
CA ALA A 264 -9.46 -2.03 7.74
C ALA A 264 -10.24 -1.53 8.95
N GLN A 265 -11.58 -1.48 8.88
CA GLN A 265 -12.43 -1.10 10.00
C GLN A 265 -12.32 -2.09 11.17
N ILE A 266 -12.34 -3.39 10.91
CA ILE A 266 -12.14 -4.43 11.93
C ILE A 266 -10.80 -4.23 12.64
N CYS A 267 -9.73 -3.99 11.89
CA CYS A 267 -8.40 -3.74 12.47
C CYS A 267 -8.37 -2.42 13.26
N TYR A 268 -8.87 -1.34 12.68
CA TYR A 268 -8.87 -0.02 13.31
C TYR A 268 -9.58 -0.03 14.67
N ASN A 269 -10.76 -0.64 14.75
CA ASN A 269 -11.52 -0.74 16.01
C ASN A 269 -10.80 -1.54 17.09
N GLN A 270 -9.96 -2.50 16.72
CA GLN A 270 -9.15 -3.29 17.66
C GLN A 270 -7.98 -2.50 18.25
N PHE A 271 -7.34 -1.63 17.46
CA PHE A 271 -6.09 -0.94 17.80
C PHE A 271 -6.28 0.50 18.31
N GLN A 272 -7.50 1.03 18.23
CA GLN A 272 -7.90 2.25 18.92
C GLN A 272 -7.64 2.19 20.44
#